data_AF-A0A952LK27-F1
#
_entry.id   AF-A0A952LK27-F1
#
_cell.length_a   1.000
_cell.length_b   1.000
_cell.length_c   1.000
_cell.angle_alpha   90.00
_cell.angle_beta   90.00
_cell.angle_gamma   90.00
#
_symmetry.space_group_name_H-M   'P 1'
#
loop_
_entity.id
_entity.type
_entity.pdbx_description
1 polymer ?
#
loop_
_entity_poly.entity_id
_entity_poly.type
_entity_poly.pdbx_seq_one_letter_code
_entity_poly.pdbx_strand_id
1 'polypeptide(L)'
;MSRHAAALSFASFAVFLAMNALEFFYFRHLSGGLASLDMRITGFTPDEGMEWLNALGRRGGEIIIVWHYLTFDLLFPALLSLTLASLILALGRRLSTFRAWPVEVQALFSLVLVLPYTIADYAQNLAVARLLSDFQSANPDSLAFASTLIAIKFALLAIPIFVVAAFALAVQRRR
;
A
#
# COMPACT_ATOMS: atom_id res chain seq x y z
N MET A 1 -1.08 -17.01 17.59
CA MET A 1 -1.74 -15.81 17.04
C MET A 1 -3.23 -16.08 17.01
N SER A 2 -4.10 -15.05 16.96
CA SER A 2 -5.51 -15.29 16.66
C SER A 2 -5.61 -15.89 15.25
N ARG A 3 -6.56 -16.81 15.02
CA ARG A 3 -6.74 -17.47 13.71
C ARG A 3 -6.98 -16.43 12.59
N HIS A 4 -7.69 -15.36 12.91
CA HIS A 4 -7.96 -14.24 11.99
C HIS A 4 -6.70 -13.48 11.58
N ALA A 5 -5.82 -13.12 12.53
CA ALA A 5 -4.58 -12.40 12.19
C ALA A 5 -3.68 -13.24 11.27
N ALA A 6 -3.58 -14.55 11.54
CA ALA A 6 -2.80 -15.45 10.69
C ALA A 6 -3.39 -15.58 9.27
N ALA A 7 -4.72 -15.75 9.16
CA ALA A 7 -5.40 -15.83 7.87
C ALA A 7 -5.25 -14.52 7.05
N LEU A 8 -5.42 -13.37 7.70
CA LEU A 8 -5.25 -12.05 7.07
C LEU A 8 -3.80 -11.81 6.64
N SER A 9 -2.82 -12.19 7.46
CA SER A 9 -1.40 -12.13 7.08
C SER A 9 -1.09 -13.01 5.87
N PHE A 10 -1.60 -14.23 5.85
CA PHE A 10 -1.43 -15.13 4.70
C PHE A 10 -2.07 -14.55 3.43
N ALA A 11 -3.32 -14.08 3.52
CA ALA A 11 -4.02 -13.49 2.40
C ALA A 11 -3.30 -12.23 1.87
N SER A 12 -2.89 -11.32 2.75
CA SER A 12 -2.11 -10.14 2.36
C SER A 12 -0.81 -10.52 1.68
N PHE A 13 -0.08 -11.50 2.23
CA PHE A 13 1.18 -11.95 1.65
C PHE A 13 0.97 -12.58 0.27
N ALA A 14 -0.07 -13.41 0.11
CA ALA A 14 -0.39 -14.02 -1.19
C ALA A 14 -0.77 -12.97 -2.24
N VAL A 15 -1.60 -11.97 -1.88
CA VAL A 15 -1.97 -10.88 -2.78
C VAL A 15 -0.75 -10.03 -3.13
N PHE A 16 0.10 -9.69 -2.15
CA PHE A 16 1.34 -8.96 -2.38
C PHE A 16 2.28 -9.70 -3.36
N LEU A 17 2.42 -11.02 -3.21
CA LEU A 17 3.20 -11.84 -4.14
C LEU A 17 2.59 -11.84 -5.54
N ALA A 18 1.26 -11.98 -5.65
CA ALA A 18 0.58 -11.93 -6.94
C ALA A 18 0.76 -10.58 -7.65
N MET A 19 0.64 -9.47 -6.92
CA MET A 19 0.88 -8.13 -7.43
C MET A 19 2.32 -7.95 -7.94
N ASN A 20 3.31 -8.39 -7.16
CA ASN A 20 4.71 -8.32 -7.60
C ASN A 20 4.97 -9.22 -8.80
N ALA A 21 4.42 -10.44 -8.83
CA ALA A 21 4.53 -11.32 -9.98
C ALA A 21 3.93 -10.68 -11.23
N LEU A 22 2.76 -10.05 -11.12
CA LEU A 22 2.12 -9.35 -12.23
C LEU A 22 2.94 -8.15 -12.71
N GLU A 23 3.51 -7.37 -11.78
CA GLU A 23 4.44 -6.29 -12.11
C GLU A 23 5.62 -6.81 -12.96
N PHE A 24 6.35 -7.81 -12.44
CA PHE A 24 7.59 -8.28 -13.05
C PHE A 24 7.36 -9.05 -14.36
N PHE A 25 6.36 -9.93 -14.39
CA PHE A 25 6.13 -10.79 -15.55
C PHE A 25 5.23 -10.18 -16.61
N TYR A 26 4.44 -9.15 -16.28
CA TYR A 26 3.47 -8.59 -17.21
C TYR A 26 3.58 -7.07 -17.37
N PHE A 27 3.39 -6.27 -16.31
CA PHE A 27 3.29 -4.81 -16.47
C PHE A 27 4.55 -4.14 -16.98
N ARG A 28 5.74 -4.57 -16.55
CA ARG A 28 7.00 -4.03 -17.09
C ARG A 28 7.15 -4.26 -18.59
N HIS A 29 6.61 -5.34 -19.13
CA HIS A 29 6.67 -5.58 -20.57
C HIS A 29 5.76 -4.61 -21.35
N LEU A 30 4.71 -4.08 -20.71
CA LEU A 30 3.83 -3.08 -21.31
C LEU A 30 4.49 -1.69 -21.42
N SER A 31 5.43 -1.39 -20.52
CA SER A 31 6.12 -0.09 -20.41
C SER A 31 7.57 -0.13 -20.92
N GLY A 32 7.94 -1.11 -21.75
CA GLY A 32 9.30 -1.22 -22.30
C GLY A 32 10.38 -1.56 -21.26
N GLY A 33 10.01 -2.13 -20.13
CA GLY A 33 10.90 -2.51 -19.02
C GLY A 33 10.85 -1.57 -17.82
N LEU A 34 10.16 -0.44 -17.92
CA LEU A 34 10.04 0.53 -16.83
C LEU A 34 9.16 0.00 -15.70
N ALA A 35 9.65 0.06 -14.47
CA ALA A 35 8.86 -0.30 -13.30
C ALA A 35 7.65 0.63 -13.13
N SER A 36 6.52 0.09 -12.67
CA SER A 36 5.36 0.88 -12.30
C SER A 36 5.72 1.95 -11.27
N LEU A 37 4.95 3.06 -11.29
CA LEU A 37 5.18 4.18 -10.39
C LEU A 37 5.13 3.74 -8.92
N ASP A 38 4.29 2.76 -8.59
CA ASP A 38 4.12 2.22 -7.23
C ASP A 38 5.34 1.48 -6.67
N MET A 39 6.27 1.04 -7.54
CA MET A 39 7.54 0.45 -7.13
C MET A 39 8.56 1.51 -6.67
N ARG A 40 8.27 2.80 -6.86
CA ARG A 40 9.18 3.91 -6.59
C ARG A 40 8.89 4.49 -5.21
N ILE A 41 9.39 3.82 -4.17
CA ILE A 41 9.05 4.07 -2.76
C ILE A 41 9.23 5.54 -2.33
N THR A 42 10.21 6.24 -2.90
CA THR A 42 10.52 7.65 -2.60
C THR A 42 9.85 8.65 -3.56
N GLY A 43 8.92 8.18 -4.39
CA GLY A 43 8.37 8.95 -5.50
C GLY A 43 9.24 8.88 -6.77
N PHE A 44 8.88 9.72 -7.74
CA PHE A 44 9.48 9.83 -9.07
C PHE A 44 9.51 11.28 -9.56
N THR A 45 10.34 11.57 -10.56
CA THR A 45 10.36 12.89 -11.20
C THR A 45 9.28 12.99 -12.27
N PRO A 46 8.73 14.18 -12.58
CA PRO A 46 7.74 14.32 -13.65
C PRO A 46 8.18 13.73 -14.99
N ASP A 47 9.46 13.87 -15.35
CA ASP A 47 10.00 13.32 -16.59
C ASP A 47 9.93 11.79 -16.62
N GLU A 48 10.31 11.13 -15.53
CA GLU A 48 10.23 9.67 -15.45
C GLU A 48 8.77 9.16 -15.46
N GLY A 49 7.86 9.93 -14.88
CA GLY A 49 6.43 9.62 -14.90
C GLY A 49 5.85 9.74 -16.31
N MET A 50 6.23 10.80 -17.02
CA MET A 50 5.84 11.01 -18.42
C MET A 50 6.43 9.95 -19.35
N GLU A 51 7.68 9.55 -19.11
CA GLU A 51 8.33 8.45 -19.83
C GLU A 51 7.53 7.14 -19.68
N TRP A 52 7.13 6.80 -18.44
CA TRP A 52 6.33 5.62 -18.17
C TRP A 52 4.94 5.67 -18.83
N LEU A 53 4.25 6.81 -18.75
CA LEU A 53 2.95 7.02 -19.41
C LEU A 53 3.05 6.86 -20.94
N ASN A 54 4.08 7.45 -21.55
CA ASN A 54 4.31 7.37 -22.98
C ASN A 54 4.68 5.94 -23.43
N ALA A 55 5.50 5.23 -22.64
CA ALA A 55 5.88 3.85 -22.94
C ALA A 55 4.69 2.88 -22.91
N LEU A 56 3.75 3.08 -21.98
CA LEU A 56 2.52 2.28 -21.91
C LEU A 56 1.57 2.54 -23.10
N GLY A 57 1.48 3.81 -23.51
CA GLY A 57 0.44 4.28 -24.40
C GLY A 57 -0.97 3.98 -23.89
N ARG A 58 -1.97 4.18 -24.74
CA ARG A 58 -3.39 4.01 -24.36
C ARG A 58 -3.72 2.57 -23.94
N ARG A 59 -3.27 1.59 -24.72
CA ARG A 59 -3.57 0.17 -24.46
C ARG A 59 -2.92 -0.34 -23.18
N GLY A 60 -1.65 -0.01 -22.93
CA GLY A 60 -0.97 -0.37 -21.69
C GLY A 60 -1.63 0.30 -20.48
N GLY A 61 -2.01 1.57 -20.61
CA GLY A 61 -2.70 2.31 -19.56
C GLY A 61 -4.07 1.70 -19.18
N GLU A 62 -4.89 1.32 -20.16
CA GLU A 62 -6.18 0.65 -19.90
C GLU A 62 -6.00 -0.69 -19.17
N ILE A 63 -5.00 -1.48 -19.57
CA ILE A 63 -4.69 -2.76 -18.92
C ILE A 63 -4.28 -2.55 -17.46
N ILE A 64 -3.42 -1.55 -17.18
CA ILE A 64 -2.99 -1.23 -15.83
C ILE A 64 -4.16 -0.68 -15.00
N ILE A 65 -5.00 0.18 -15.55
CA ILE A 65 -6.20 0.66 -14.83
C ILE A 65 -7.06 -0.52 -14.35
N VAL A 66 -7.38 -1.46 -15.24
CA VAL A 66 -8.29 -2.56 -14.91
C VAL A 66 -7.65 -3.56 -13.94
N TRP A 67 -6.45 -4.05 -14.27
CA TRP A 67 -5.84 -5.15 -13.52
C TRP A 67 -5.09 -4.68 -12.29
N HIS A 68 -4.46 -3.51 -12.32
CA HIS A 68 -3.71 -2.98 -11.19
C HIS A 68 -4.64 -2.17 -10.29
N TYR A 69 -5.10 -1.00 -10.75
CA TYR A 69 -5.80 0.00 -9.91
C TYR A 69 -7.24 -0.38 -9.53
N LEU A 70 -8.02 -1.01 -10.41
CA LEU A 70 -9.41 -1.39 -10.15
C LEU A 70 -9.58 -2.80 -9.57
N THR A 71 -8.48 -3.58 -9.46
CA THR A 71 -8.53 -4.95 -8.93
C THR A 71 -7.64 -5.11 -7.70
N PHE A 72 -6.32 -5.15 -7.89
CA PHE A 72 -5.40 -5.43 -6.78
C PHE A 72 -5.24 -4.24 -5.85
N ASP A 73 -4.95 -3.05 -6.38
CA ASP A 73 -4.76 -1.82 -5.61
C ASP A 73 -6.08 -1.25 -5.06
N LEU A 74 -7.22 -1.76 -5.52
CA LEU A 74 -8.52 -1.49 -4.90
C LEU A 74 -8.73 -2.33 -3.61
N LEU A 75 -8.26 -3.57 -3.60
CA LEU A 75 -8.47 -4.50 -2.49
C LEU A 75 -7.33 -4.45 -1.45
N PHE A 76 -6.10 -4.36 -1.93
CA PHE A 76 -4.90 -4.60 -1.14
C PHE A 76 -4.71 -3.60 0.02
N PRO A 77 -4.93 -2.29 -0.14
CA PRO A 77 -4.74 -1.34 0.97
C PRO A 77 -5.68 -1.64 2.14
N ALA A 78 -6.94 -1.99 1.88
CA ALA A 78 -7.88 -2.41 2.91
C ALA A 78 -7.45 -3.74 3.57
N LEU A 79 -7.07 -4.73 2.78
CA LEU A 79 -6.62 -6.03 3.28
C LEU A 79 -5.36 -5.91 4.15
N LEU A 80 -4.38 -5.12 3.71
CA LEU A 80 -3.15 -4.87 4.45
C LEU A 80 -3.44 -4.10 5.75
N SER A 81 -4.30 -3.08 5.72
CA SER A 81 -4.69 -2.34 6.92
C SER A 81 -5.45 -3.19 7.93
N LEU A 82 -6.36 -4.06 7.50
CA LEU A 82 -7.02 -5.03 8.37
C LEU A 82 -6.01 -6.02 8.98
N THR A 83 -5.01 -6.42 8.20
CA THR A 83 -3.92 -7.30 8.66
C THR A 83 -3.08 -6.62 9.73
N LEU A 84 -2.62 -5.40 9.46
CA LEU A 84 -1.80 -4.62 10.40
C LEU A 84 -2.57 -4.32 11.69
N ALA A 85 -3.82 -3.88 11.60
CA ALA A 85 -4.67 -3.66 12.78
C ALA A 85 -4.86 -4.95 13.59
N SER A 86 -5.09 -6.08 12.92
CA SER A 86 -5.22 -7.40 13.57
C SER A 86 -3.92 -7.83 14.26
N LEU A 87 -2.76 -7.56 13.66
CA LEU A 87 -1.45 -7.85 14.25
C LEU A 87 -1.15 -6.95 15.45
N ILE A 88 -1.44 -5.65 15.36
CA ILE A 88 -1.30 -4.69 16.47
C ILE A 88 -2.14 -5.16 17.66
N LEU A 89 -3.41 -5.52 17.46
CA LEU A 89 -4.27 -6.04 18.52
C LEU A 89 -3.76 -7.37 19.08
N ALA A 90 -3.39 -8.33 18.21
CA ALA A 90 -2.98 -9.66 18.62
C ALA A 90 -1.66 -9.68 19.41
N LEU A 91 -0.70 -8.84 19.03
CA LEU A 91 0.58 -8.69 19.73
C LEU A 91 0.44 -7.77 20.95
N GLY A 92 -0.26 -6.63 20.80
CA GLY A 92 -0.47 -5.65 21.86
C GLY A 92 -1.17 -6.26 23.07
N ARG A 93 -2.20 -7.10 22.88
CA ARG A 93 -2.89 -7.79 23.98
C ARG A 93 -2.01 -8.77 24.78
N ARG A 94 -0.81 -9.09 24.30
CA ARG A 94 0.19 -9.87 25.06
C ARG A 94 1.06 -8.99 25.96
N LEU A 95 1.02 -7.67 25.78
CA LEU A 95 1.71 -6.70 26.61
C LEU A 95 0.77 -6.21 27.71
N SER A 96 1.22 -6.25 28.96
CA SER A 96 0.41 -5.90 30.14
C SER A 96 -0.20 -4.51 30.06
N THR A 97 0.57 -3.51 29.62
CA THR A 97 0.14 -2.11 29.52
C THR A 97 -0.98 -1.92 28.49
N PHE A 98 -0.79 -2.45 27.27
CA PHE A 98 -1.77 -2.32 26.20
C PHE A 98 -3.05 -3.12 26.49
N ARG A 99 -2.90 -4.31 27.09
CA ARG A 99 -4.04 -5.14 27.52
C ARG A 99 -4.91 -4.47 28.59
N ALA A 100 -4.35 -3.57 29.40
CA ALA A 100 -5.09 -2.86 30.44
C ALA A 100 -6.03 -1.77 29.88
N TRP A 101 -5.88 -1.38 28.61
CA TRP A 101 -6.77 -0.40 27.98
C TRP A 101 -8.14 -1.00 27.66
N PRO A 102 -9.23 -0.19 27.67
CA PRO A 102 -10.52 -0.60 27.15
C PRO A 102 -10.43 -1.11 25.71
N VAL A 103 -11.28 -2.06 25.33
CA VAL A 103 -11.24 -2.72 24.01
C VAL A 103 -11.47 -1.71 22.88
N GLU A 104 -12.33 -0.72 23.12
CA GLU A 104 -12.65 0.38 22.21
C GLU A 104 -11.41 1.25 21.94
N VAL A 105 -10.62 1.53 22.98
CA VAL A 105 -9.38 2.31 22.86
C VAL A 105 -8.30 1.52 22.11
N GLN A 106 -8.18 0.21 22.36
CA GLN A 106 -7.27 -0.65 21.59
C GLN A 106 -7.63 -0.68 20.10
N ALA A 107 -8.93 -0.77 19.79
CA ALA A 107 -9.44 -0.76 18.43
C ALA A 107 -9.20 0.60 17.75
N LEU A 108 -9.57 1.70 18.42
CA LEU A 108 -9.35 3.06 17.93
C LEU A 108 -7.87 3.33 17.66
N PHE A 109 -6.99 2.96 18.60
CA PHE A 109 -5.54 3.08 18.43
C PHE A 109 -5.06 2.34 17.17
N SER A 110 -5.50 1.10 16.99
CA SER A 110 -5.11 0.28 15.83
C SER A 110 -5.62 0.88 14.52
N LEU A 111 -6.85 1.42 14.51
CA LEU A 111 -7.44 2.07 13.34
C LEU A 111 -6.71 3.37 12.98
N VAL A 112 -6.45 4.25 13.95
CA VAL A 112 -5.74 5.51 13.73
C VAL A 112 -4.35 5.29 13.13
N LEU A 113 -3.68 4.19 13.49
CA LEU A 113 -2.37 3.86 12.92
C LEU A 113 -2.40 3.39 11.47
N VAL A 114 -3.49 2.77 11.00
CA VAL A 114 -3.54 2.18 9.64
C VAL A 114 -4.35 3.02 8.65
N LEU A 115 -5.34 3.78 9.10
CA LEU A 115 -6.21 4.57 8.23
C LEU A 115 -5.47 5.62 7.38
N PRO A 116 -4.48 6.38 7.91
CA PRO A 116 -3.75 7.36 7.11
C PRO A 116 -3.08 6.74 5.88
N TYR A 117 -2.47 5.55 6.03
CA TYR A 117 -1.91 4.80 4.92
C TYR A 117 -2.98 4.43 3.90
N THR A 118 -4.09 3.81 4.33
CA THR A 118 -5.17 3.38 3.42
C THR A 118 -5.71 4.54 2.59
N ILE A 119 -5.91 5.71 3.24
CA ILE A 119 -6.44 6.91 2.57
C ILE A 119 -5.44 7.45 1.56
N ALA A 120 -4.16 7.53 1.92
CA ALA A 120 -3.11 8.01 1.02
C ALA A 120 -2.93 7.08 -0.19
N ASP A 121 -3.02 5.76 0.02
CA ASP A 121 -2.95 4.75 -1.05
C ASP A 121 -4.11 4.91 -2.03
N TYR A 122 -5.36 4.98 -1.56
CA TYR A 122 -6.50 5.20 -2.46
C TYR A 122 -6.49 6.56 -3.16
N ALA A 123 -6.04 7.63 -2.48
CA ALA A 123 -5.87 8.93 -3.11
C ALA A 123 -4.84 8.86 -4.25
N GLN A 124 -3.75 8.12 -4.04
CA GLN A 124 -2.72 7.90 -5.04
C GLN A 124 -3.22 7.05 -6.21
N ASN A 125 -3.93 5.94 -5.94
CA ASN A 125 -4.51 5.09 -6.98
C ASN A 125 -5.47 5.87 -7.87
N LEU A 126 -6.29 6.76 -7.27
CA LEU A 126 -7.17 7.65 -8.02
C LEU A 126 -6.39 8.66 -8.87
N ALA A 127 -5.32 9.25 -8.33
CA ALA A 127 -4.49 10.20 -9.05
C ALA A 127 -3.83 9.55 -10.28
N VAL A 128 -3.22 8.36 -10.12
CA VAL A 128 -2.56 7.66 -11.23
C VAL A 128 -3.57 7.11 -12.24
N ALA A 129 -4.70 6.57 -11.77
CA ALA A 129 -5.77 6.14 -12.67
C ALA A 129 -6.27 7.29 -13.56
N ARG A 130 -6.37 8.52 -13.01
CA ARG A 130 -6.70 9.71 -13.80
C ARG A 130 -5.65 10.02 -14.87
N LEU A 131 -4.37 10.02 -14.51
CA LEU A 131 -3.26 10.24 -15.44
C LEU A 131 -3.25 9.23 -16.60
N LEU A 132 -3.58 7.96 -16.31
CA LEU A 132 -3.68 6.91 -17.33
C LEU A 132 -4.93 7.03 -18.20
N SER A 133 -6.06 7.48 -17.62
CA SER A 133 -7.33 7.62 -18.34
C SER A 133 -7.40 8.87 -19.23
N ASP A 134 -6.74 9.94 -18.81
CA ASP A 134 -6.71 11.23 -19.50
C ASP A 134 -5.28 11.75 -19.57
N PHE A 135 -4.60 11.48 -20.68
CA PHE A 135 -3.25 11.95 -20.95
C PHE A 135 -3.14 13.48 -20.98
N GLN A 136 -4.22 14.23 -21.22
CA GLN A 136 -4.18 15.70 -21.16
C GLN A 136 -4.02 16.20 -19.71
N SER A 137 -4.47 15.40 -18.74
CA SER A 137 -4.27 15.69 -17.32
C SER A 137 -2.81 15.48 -16.87
N ALA A 138 -2.01 14.75 -17.65
CA ALA A 138 -0.62 14.44 -17.33
C ALA A 138 0.30 15.65 -17.63
N ASN A 139 0.42 16.51 -16.62
CA ASN A 139 1.34 17.65 -16.60
C ASN A 139 2.30 17.56 -15.40
N PRO A 140 3.36 18.39 -15.34
CA PRO A 140 4.36 18.30 -14.27
C PRO A 140 3.78 18.36 -12.85
N ASP A 141 2.78 19.20 -12.61
CA ASP A 141 2.17 19.37 -11.28
C ASP A 141 1.38 18.13 -10.86
N SER A 142 0.59 17.56 -11.78
CA SER A 142 -0.17 16.34 -11.53
C SER A 142 0.72 15.12 -11.26
N LEU A 143 1.86 15.03 -11.96
CA LEU A 143 2.85 13.99 -11.79
C LEU A 143 3.61 14.16 -10.47
N ALA A 144 4.01 15.39 -10.12
CA ALA A 144 4.61 15.71 -8.84
C ALA A 144 3.65 15.43 -7.67
N PHE A 145 2.35 15.69 -7.84
CA PHE A 145 1.33 15.36 -6.86
C PHE A 145 1.21 13.84 -6.66
N ALA A 146 1.09 13.07 -7.74
CA ALA A 146 1.05 11.61 -7.67
C ALA A 146 2.32 11.02 -7.01
N SER A 147 3.50 11.52 -7.41
CA SER A 147 4.80 11.18 -6.81
C SER A 147 4.84 11.45 -5.31
N THR A 148 4.34 12.62 -4.88
CA THR A 148 4.24 13.00 -3.47
C THR A 148 3.33 12.04 -2.69
N LEU A 149 2.18 11.68 -3.25
CA LEU A 149 1.27 10.72 -2.63
C LEU A 149 1.91 9.33 -2.47
N ILE A 150 2.75 8.89 -3.41
CA ILE A 150 3.51 7.64 -3.28
C ILE A 150 4.47 7.71 -2.08
N ALA A 151 5.26 8.79 -1.98
CA ALA A 151 6.17 8.95 -0.84
C ALA A 151 5.39 9.00 0.50
N ILE A 152 4.27 9.74 0.54
CA ILE A 152 3.41 9.85 1.72
C ILE A 152 2.83 8.48 2.11
N LYS A 153 2.27 7.69 1.17
CA LYS A 153 1.67 6.39 1.51
C LYS A 153 2.71 5.46 2.13
N PHE A 154 3.93 5.40 1.61
CA PHE A 154 4.99 4.56 2.16
C PHE A 154 5.48 5.05 3.53
N ALA A 155 5.63 6.37 3.70
CA ALA A 155 5.97 6.95 5.01
C ALA A 155 4.90 6.62 6.07
N LEU A 156 3.61 6.73 5.70
CA LEU A 156 2.50 6.40 6.58
C LEU A 156 2.40 4.89 6.84
N LEU A 157 2.69 4.03 5.86
CA LEU A 157 2.73 2.57 6.01
C LEU A 157 3.82 2.11 6.97
N ALA A 158 4.96 2.80 6.99
CA ALA A 158 6.08 2.44 7.87
C ALA A 158 5.66 2.48 9.36
N ILE A 159 4.79 3.42 9.75
CA ILE A 159 4.36 3.61 11.14
C ILE A 159 3.73 2.33 11.73
N PRO A 160 2.61 1.77 11.19
CA PRO A 160 2.03 0.55 11.73
C PRO A 160 2.96 -0.66 11.61
N ILE A 161 3.83 -0.73 10.59
CA ILE A 161 4.86 -1.79 10.49
C ILE A 161 5.82 -1.73 11.68
N PHE A 162 6.35 -0.55 11.99
CA PHE A 162 7.25 -0.36 13.14
C PHE A 162 6.54 -0.68 14.46
N VAL A 163 5.27 -0.32 14.62
CA VAL A 163 4.49 -0.68 15.82
C VAL A 163 4.35 -2.20 15.96
N VAL A 164 4.02 -2.91 14.88
CA VAL A 164 3.95 -4.39 14.88
C VAL A 164 5.30 -5.00 15.24
N ALA A 165 6.39 -4.50 14.64
CA ALA A 165 7.75 -4.98 14.93
C ALA A 165 8.14 -4.73 16.39
N ALA A 166 7.88 -3.53 16.91
CA ALA A 166 8.15 -3.18 18.30
C ALA A 166 7.34 -4.05 19.28
N PHE A 167 6.07 -4.30 18.99
CA PHE A 167 5.23 -5.19 19.82
C PHE A 167 5.74 -6.63 19.76
N ALA A 168 6.11 -7.14 18.58
CA ALA A 168 6.67 -8.47 18.42
C ALA A 168 7.97 -8.64 19.24
N LEU A 169 8.89 -7.69 19.14
CA LEU A 169 10.15 -7.69 19.90
C LEU A 169 9.91 -7.60 21.41
N ALA A 170 8.99 -6.74 21.85
CA ALA A 170 8.64 -6.61 23.26
C ALA A 170 8.01 -7.89 23.83
N VAL A 171 7.22 -8.61 23.03
CA VAL A 171 6.67 -9.92 23.41
C VAL A 171 7.76 -10.99 23.48
N GLN A 172 8.73 -10.97 22.56
CA GLN A 172 9.85 -11.93 22.56
C GLN A 172 10.74 -11.75 23.79
N ARG A 173 11.06 -10.51 24.19
CA ARG A 173 11.90 -10.23 25.38
C ARG A 173 11.27 -10.63 26.72
N ARG A 174 9.96 -10.89 26.76
CA ARG A 174 9.24 -11.34 27.96
C ARG A 174 9.14 -12.86 28.07
N ARG A 175 9.59 -13.60 27.05
CA ARG A 175 9.69 -15.06 27.05
C ARG A 175 11.10 -15.46 27.44
#